data_AF-A0A6M2AC87-F1
#
_entry.id   AF-A0A6M2AC87-F1
#
_cell.length_a   1.000
_cell.length_b   1.000
_cell.length_c   1.000
_cell.angle_alpha   90.00
_cell.angle_beta   90.00
_cell.angle_gamma   90.00
#
_symmetry.space_group_name_H-M   'P 1'
#
loop_
_entity.id
_entity.type
_entity.pdbx_description
1 polymer ?
#
loop_
_entity_poly.entity_id
_entity_poly.type
_entity_poly.pdbx_seq_one_letter_code
_entity_poly.pdbx_strand_id
1 'polypeptide(L)'
;MAGAASPASARPSQTNLSLKFSTVPIDENLNRLLEQSKTKVTFGGRRVIVVQDYKNSFSLTSLARLLIFVANEKHKTDVLTPRERLIGINISNIIDNFYKETDLQIKQRNFLTRFFVFLREHFSISSKYLNYVKNEYIKKLFSTYSEQKYIEAFGNKKKASTNEYKHEIERYANDQIVVTEDAIKSLIKKV
;
A
#
# COMPACT_ATOMS: atom_id res chain seq x y z
N MET A 1 -32.97 41.08 26.18
CA MET A 1 -32.78 39.70 25.65
C MET A 1 -31.87 39.79 24.43
N ALA A 2 -30.64 39.31 24.53
CA ALA A 2 -29.73 39.13 23.40
C ALA A 2 -28.80 37.96 23.72
N GLY A 3 -28.68 37.04 22.76
CA GLY A 3 -28.34 35.64 22.98
C GLY A 3 -26.88 35.35 23.29
N ALA A 4 -26.70 34.24 24.01
CA ALA A 4 -25.41 33.60 24.26
C ALA A 4 -24.80 33.09 22.95
N ALA A 5 -23.56 33.52 22.66
CA ALA A 5 -22.75 32.95 21.60
C ALA A 5 -22.21 31.59 22.06
N SER A 6 -22.64 30.53 21.38
CA SER A 6 -22.14 29.17 21.57
C SER A 6 -20.71 29.05 21.03
N PRO A 7 -19.75 28.41 21.72
CA PRO A 7 -18.40 28.24 21.20
C PRO A 7 -18.42 27.22 20.07
N ALA A 8 -17.95 27.64 18.90
CA ALA A 8 -17.75 26.78 17.75
C ALA A 8 -16.85 25.59 18.12
N SER A 9 -17.44 24.39 18.12
CA SER A 9 -16.74 23.13 18.18
C SER A 9 -15.74 23.06 17.03
N ALA A 10 -14.45 23.30 17.34
CA ALA A 10 -13.34 23.11 16.42
C ALA A 10 -13.35 21.66 15.93
N ARG A 11 -13.80 21.44 14.69
CA ARG A 11 -13.57 20.17 13.99
C ARG A 11 -12.06 19.94 13.95
N PRO A 12 -11.55 18.79 14.43
CA PRO A 12 -10.15 18.48 14.22
C PRO A 12 -9.89 18.47 12.71
N SER A 13 -9.05 19.40 12.27
CA SER A 13 -8.64 19.56 10.88
C SER A 13 -8.06 18.24 10.38
N GLN A 14 -8.51 17.79 9.20
CA GLN A 14 -8.04 16.56 8.55
C GLN A 14 -6.50 16.48 8.43
N THR A 15 -5.83 17.62 8.52
CA THR A 15 -4.38 17.80 8.62
C THR A 15 -3.74 17.01 9.76
N ASN A 16 -4.39 16.91 10.92
CA ASN A 16 -3.83 16.22 12.11
C ASN A 16 -3.90 14.68 12.01
N LEU A 17 -4.81 14.13 11.21
CA LEU A 17 -4.88 12.69 10.95
C LEU A 17 -3.85 12.26 9.90
N SER A 18 -3.63 13.10 8.87
CA SER A 18 -2.61 12.86 7.84
C SER A 18 -1.20 12.74 8.45
N LEU A 19 -0.87 13.62 9.39
CA LEU A 19 0.43 13.66 10.09
C LEU A 19 0.69 12.47 11.03
N LYS A 20 -0.36 11.83 11.58
CA LYS A 20 -0.20 10.65 12.44
C LYS A 20 -0.04 9.32 11.67
N PHE A 21 -0.42 9.29 10.40
CA PHE A 21 -0.22 8.13 9.53
C PHE A 21 1.00 8.27 8.60
N SER A 22 1.60 9.47 8.49
CA SER A 22 2.83 9.70 7.71
C SER A 22 4.09 9.15 8.36
N THR A 23 4.01 8.65 9.60
CA THR A 23 5.16 8.27 10.43
C THR A 23 5.40 6.78 10.54
N VAL A 24 4.64 5.92 9.84
CA VAL A 24 5.04 4.51 9.74
C VAL A 24 6.13 4.41 8.68
N PRO A 25 7.39 4.18 9.08
CA PRO A 25 8.47 4.07 8.11
C PRO A 25 8.24 2.82 7.28
N ILE A 26 8.24 2.99 5.95
CA ILE A 26 8.39 1.87 5.02
C ILE A 26 9.88 1.53 5.05
N ASP A 27 10.27 0.70 6.01
CA ASP A 27 11.65 0.37 6.28
C ASP A 27 11.90 -1.15 6.27
N GLU A 28 13.19 -1.49 6.39
CA GLU A 28 13.66 -2.87 6.40
C GLU A 28 13.07 -3.68 7.57
N ASN A 29 12.76 -3.02 8.70
CA ASN A 29 12.21 -3.66 9.88
C ASN A 29 10.77 -4.10 9.64
N LEU A 30 9.94 -3.23 9.06
CA LEU A 30 8.58 -3.59 8.66
C LEU A 30 8.60 -4.72 7.64
N ASN A 31 9.51 -4.67 6.66
CA ASN A 31 9.63 -5.74 5.66
C ASN A 31 9.98 -7.09 6.30
N ARG A 32 11.02 -7.13 7.15
CA ARG A 32 11.42 -8.35 7.89
C ARG A 32 10.31 -8.89 8.78
N LEU A 33 9.59 -8.00 9.48
CA LEU A 33 8.46 -8.39 10.33
C LEU A 33 7.37 -9.10 9.51
N LEU A 34 7.06 -8.57 8.33
CA LEU A 34 6.06 -9.15 7.44
C LEU A 34 6.53 -10.47 6.82
N GLU A 35 7.81 -10.61 6.48
CA GLU A 35 8.39 -11.89 6.00
C GLU A 35 8.28 -13.01 7.05
N GLN A 36 8.35 -12.66 8.34
CA GLN A 36 8.18 -13.61 9.46
C GLN A 36 6.71 -13.82 9.86
N SER A 37 5.78 -13.09 9.25
CA SER A 37 4.37 -13.13 9.60
C SER A 37 3.63 -14.25 8.86
N LYS A 38 2.58 -14.76 9.50
CA LYS A 38 1.60 -15.68 8.89
C LYS A 38 0.22 -15.03 8.83
N THR A 39 -0.62 -15.50 7.93
CA THR A 39 -2.00 -15.03 7.83
C THR A 39 -3.01 -16.04 8.35
N LYS A 40 -4.10 -15.54 8.94
CA LYS A 40 -5.27 -16.36 9.27
C LYS A 40 -6.57 -15.64 8.97
N VAL A 41 -7.59 -16.43 8.70
CA VAL A 41 -8.98 -15.98 8.60
C VAL A 41 -9.71 -16.30 9.90
N THR A 42 -10.18 -15.27 10.59
CA THR A 42 -11.01 -15.40 11.79
C THR A 42 -12.38 -15.98 11.46
N PHE A 43 -13.10 -16.48 12.48
CA PHE A 43 -14.45 -17.04 12.30
C PHE A 43 -15.41 -16.06 11.61
N GLY A 44 -15.34 -14.76 11.95
CA GLY A 44 -16.11 -13.68 11.32
C GLY A 44 -15.58 -13.22 9.96
N GLY A 45 -14.71 -14.01 9.31
CA GLY A 45 -14.22 -13.71 7.97
C GLY A 45 -13.17 -12.59 7.89
N ARG A 46 -12.64 -12.10 9.02
CA ARG A 46 -11.56 -11.09 9.02
C ARG A 46 -10.23 -11.73 8.71
N ARG A 47 -9.49 -11.10 7.80
CA ARG A 47 -8.11 -11.46 7.41
C ARG A 47 -7.15 -10.75 8.36
N VAL A 48 -6.38 -11.50 9.12
CA VAL A 48 -5.44 -10.96 10.09
C VAL A 48 -4.05 -11.54 9.89
N ILE A 49 -3.06 -10.72 10.20
CA ILE A 49 -1.65 -11.07 10.19
C ILE A 49 -1.25 -11.40 11.64
N VAL A 50 -0.48 -12.47 11.80
CA VAL A 50 0.02 -12.99 13.06
C VAL A 50 1.53 -13.08 12.94
N VAL A 51 2.23 -12.40 13.83
CA VAL A 51 3.69 -12.44 13.92
C VAL A 51 4.07 -13.47 14.97
N GLN A 52 5.06 -14.31 14.67
CA GLN A 52 5.61 -15.25 15.64
C GLN A 52 6.18 -14.47 16.84
N ASP A 53 5.91 -14.92 18.06
CA ASP A 53 6.30 -14.24 19.32
C ASP A 53 5.53 -12.96 19.68
N TYR A 54 4.53 -12.55 18.89
CA TYR A 54 3.61 -11.47 19.24
C TYR A 54 2.22 -12.00 19.60
N LYS A 55 1.72 -11.64 20.79
CA LYS A 55 0.38 -12.04 21.26
C LYS A 55 -0.76 -11.39 20.47
N ASN A 56 -0.49 -10.24 19.85
CA ASN A 56 -1.49 -9.46 19.12
C ASN A 56 -1.46 -9.76 17.62
N SER A 57 -2.63 -9.87 17.00
CA SER A 57 -2.80 -9.93 15.55
C SER A 57 -3.29 -8.60 15.00
N PHE A 58 -2.89 -8.24 13.79
CA PHE A 58 -3.33 -7.00 13.14
C PHE A 58 -4.10 -7.26 11.85
N SER A 59 -4.92 -6.30 11.44
CA SER A 59 -5.78 -6.41 10.27
C SER A 59 -4.98 -6.25 8.97
N LEU A 60 -5.07 -7.25 8.07
CA LEU A 60 -4.44 -7.20 6.74
C LEU A 60 -4.97 -6.03 5.92
N THR A 61 -6.28 -5.73 6.03
CA THR A 61 -6.89 -4.58 5.36
C THR A 61 -6.35 -3.26 5.90
N SER A 62 -6.09 -3.16 7.20
CA SER A 62 -5.55 -1.94 7.79
C SER A 62 -4.12 -1.68 7.34
N LEU A 63 -3.30 -2.74 7.22
CA LEU A 63 -1.95 -2.64 6.66
C LEU A 63 -2.00 -2.19 5.19
N ALA A 64 -2.84 -2.82 4.36
CA ALA A 64 -2.97 -2.44 2.95
C ALA A 64 -3.43 -0.98 2.78
N ARG A 65 -4.35 -0.51 3.63
CA ARG A 65 -4.79 0.90 3.68
C ARG A 65 -3.64 1.85 3.97
N LEU A 66 -2.88 1.54 5.02
CA LEU A 66 -1.75 2.34 5.42
C LEU A 66 -0.71 2.40 4.30
N LEU A 67 -0.40 1.26 3.67
CA LEU A 67 0.57 1.20 2.58
C LEU A 67 0.11 2.04 1.38
N ILE A 68 -1.17 1.99 1.01
CA ILE A 68 -1.74 2.84 -0.05
C ILE A 68 -1.64 4.31 0.30
N PHE A 69 -1.92 4.67 1.56
CA PHE A 69 -1.83 6.04 2.02
C PHE A 69 -0.38 6.54 1.90
N VAL A 70 0.58 5.81 2.47
CA VAL A 70 1.99 6.18 2.42
C VAL A 70 2.51 6.21 0.99
N ALA A 71 2.18 5.20 0.17
CA ALA A 71 2.56 5.15 -1.23
C ALA A 71 2.04 6.38 -1.99
N ASN A 72 0.77 6.75 -1.82
CA ASN A 72 0.21 7.92 -2.48
C ASN A 72 0.83 9.24 -2.00
N GLU A 73 1.00 9.41 -0.69
CA GLU A 73 1.60 10.65 -0.15
C GLU A 73 3.04 10.80 -0.63
N LYS A 74 3.84 9.74 -0.51
CA LYS A 74 5.23 9.73 -0.95
C LYS A 74 5.35 9.89 -2.47
N HIS A 75 4.44 9.29 -3.23
CA HIS A 75 4.35 9.43 -4.69
C HIS A 75 4.03 10.88 -5.11
N LYS A 76 3.09 11.56 -4.43
CA LYS A 76 2.79 12.98 -4.71
C LYS A 76 3.99 13.90 -4.48
N THR A 77 4.78 13.60 -3.45
CA THR A 77 5.97 14.40 -3.09
C THR A 77 7.24 13.96 -3.82
N ASP A 78 7.21 12.81 -4.50
CA ASP A 78 8.33 12.16 -5.19
C ASP A 78 9.67 12.08 -4.42
N VAL A 79 9.57 11.85 -3.10
CA VAL A 79 10.72 11.80 -2.18
C VAL A 79 11.25 10.39 -1.91
N LEU A 80 10.77 9.37 -2.62
CA LEU A 80 11.19 7.99 -2.39
C LEU A 80 12.57 7.70 -3.00
N THR A 81 13.48 7.23 -2.15
CA THR A 81 14.77 6.69 -2.59
C THR A 81 14.59 5.36 -3.33
N PRO A 82 15.53 4.93 -4.20
CA PRO A 82 15.47 3.62 -4.85
C PRO A 82 15.31 2.46 -3.86
N ARG A 83 15.94 2.55 -2.68
CA ARG A 83 15.83 1.55 -1.61
C ARG A 83 14.44 1.49 -1.01
N GLU A 84 13.84 2.63 -0.64
CA GLU A 84 12.47 2.67 -0.12
C GLU A 84 11.45 2.17 -1.15
N ARG A 85 11.66 2.45 -2.44
CA ARG A 85 10.83 1.92 -3.53
C ARG A 85 10.89 0.42 -3.58
N LEU A 86 12.08 -0.16 -3.51
CA LEU A 86 12.26 -1.61 -3.51
C LEU A 86 11.61 -2.27 -2.28
N ILE A 87 11.79 -1.69 -1.10
CA ILE A 87 11.13 -2.14 0.13
C ILE A 87 9.59 -2.08 -0.03
N GLY A 88 9.06 -0.97 -0.54
CA GLY A 88 7.62 -0.80 -0.78
C GLY A 88 7.06 -1.82 -1.78
N ILE A 89 7.80 -2.12 -2.85
CA ILE A 89 7.46 -3.18 -3.81
C ILE A 89 7.43 -4.54 -3.11
N ASN A 90 8.45 -4.86 -2.31
CA ASN A 90 8.50 -6.14 -1.60
C ASN A 90 7.33 -6.31 -0.62
N ILE A 91 7.06 -5.28 0.19
CA ILE A 91 5.92 -5.27 1.10
C ILE A 91 4.60 -5.42 0.33
N SER A 92 4.45 -4.76 -0.83
CA SER A 92 3.26 -4.92 -1.68
C SER A 92 3.09 -6.37 -2.14
N ASN A 93 4.17 -7.05 -2.54
CA ASN A 93 4.14 -8.45 -2.95
C ASN A 93 3.76 -9.37 -1.77
N ILE A 94 4.29 -9.11 -0.57
CA ILE A 94 3.95 -9.87 0.65
C ILE A 94 2.46 -9.72 0.97
N ILE A 95 1.92 -8.50 0.91
CA ILE A 95 0.49 -8.25 1.16
C ILE A 95 -0.40 -8.94 0.11
N ASP A 96 0.00 -8.97 -1.16
CA ASP A 96 -0.73 -9.71 -2.20
C ASP A 96 -0.74 -11.21 -1.91
N ASN A 97 0.41 -11.79 -1.54
CA ASN A 97 0.50 -13.19 -1.13
C ASN A 97 -0.39 -13.50 0.09
N PHE A 98 -0.40 -12.61 1.08
CA PHE A 98 -1.31 -12.71 2.23
C PHE A 98 -2.78 -12.72 1.84
N TYR A 99 -3.16 -11.93 0.84
CA TYR A 99 -4.52 -11.96 0.32
C TYR A 99 -4.82 -13.24 -0.46
N LYS A 100 -3.88 -13.77 -1.25
CA LYS A 100 -4.02 -15.06 -1.94
C LYS A 100 -4.16 -16.23 -0.95
N GLU A 101 -3.32 -16.27 0.09
CA GLU A 101 -3.41 -17.27 1.15
C GLU A 101 -4.76 -17.22 1.87
N THR A 102 -5.21 -16.03 2.26
CA THR A 102 -6.47 -15.89 2.97
C THR A 102 -7.69 -16.16 2.08
N ASP A 103 -7.63 -15.85 0.78
CA ASP A 103 -8.62 -16.25 -0.22
C ASP A 103 -8.75 -17.79 -0.27
N LEU A 104 -7.62 -18.51 -0.27
CA LEU A 104 -7.60 -19.99 -0.23
C LEU A 104 -8.19 -20.52 1.08
N GLN A 105 -7.82 -19.95 2.23
CA GLN A 105 -8.40 -20.33 3.52
C GLN A 105 -9.92 -20.13 3.54
N ILE A 106 -10.44 -19.02 3.02
CA ILE A 106 -11.89 -18.77 2.92
C ILE A 106 -12.57 -19.82 2.05
N LYS A 107 -11.98 -20.17 0.89
CA LYS A 107 -12.50 -21.20 0.00
C LYS A 107 -12.57 -22.58 0.65
N GLN A 108 -11.79 -22.85 1.69
CA GLN A 108 -11.82 -24.12 2.43
C GLN A 108 -12.79 -24.11 3.63
N ARG A 109 -13.34 -22.95 4.02
CA ARG A 109 -14.28 -22.84 5.15
C ARG A 109 -15.70 -23.24 4.78
N ASN A 110 -16.54 -23.42 5.81
CA ASN A 110 -17.95 -23.75 5.68
C ASN A 110 -18.77 -22.61 5.03
N PHE A 111 -19.93 -22.97 4.49
CA PHE A 111 -20.82 -22.05 3.76
C PHE A 111 -21.13 -20.76 4.55
N LEU A 112 -21.44 -20.87 5.85
CA LEU A 112 -21.72 -19.70 6.70
C LEU A 112 -20.54 -18.70 6.74
N THR A 113 -19.31 -19.20 6.90
CA THR A 113 -18.12 -18.34 6.88
C THR A 113 -17.92 -17.69 5.52
N ARG A 114 -18.14 -18.42 4.41
CA ARG A 114 -18.07 -17.86 3.05
C ARG A 114 -19.13 -16.79 2.82
N PHE A 115 -20.34 -16.99 3.32
CA PHE A 115 -21.45 -16.04 3.21
C PHE A 115 -21.15 -14.74 3.98
N PHE A 116 -20.69 -14.81 5.22
CA PHE A 116 -20.29 -13.62 5.98
C PHE A 116 -19.11 -12.87 5.33
N VAL A 117 -18.15 -13.61 4.77
CA VAL A 117 -17.06 -13.00 3.99
C VAL A 117 -17.60 -12.29 2.76
N PHE A 118 -18.47 -12.94 1.98
CA PHE A 118 -19.07 -12.37 0.78
C PHE A 118 -19.83 -11.08 1.10
N LEU A 119 -20.73 -11.10 2.09
CA LEU A 119 -21.44 -9.90 2.52
C LEU A 119 -20.47 -8.79 2.94
N ARG A 120 -19.44 -9.12 3.72
CA ARG A 120 -18.46 -8.13 4.17
C ARG A 120 -17.67 -7.54 3.02
N GLU A 121 -17.26 -8.34 2.04
CA GLU A 121 -16.52 -7.85 0.89
C GLU A 121 -17.40 -6.98 -0.01
N HIS A 122 -18.66 -7.37 -0.22
CA HIS A 122 -19.56 -6.63 -1.08
C HIS A 122 -20.03 -5.29 -0.48
N PHE A 123 -20.26 -5.25 0.84
CA PHE A 123 -20.80 -4.07 1.53
C PHE A 123 -19.77 -3.21 2.25
N SER A 124 -18.51 -3.65 2.36
CA SER A 124 -17.47 -2.89 3.08
C SER A 124 -16.43 -2.26 2.15
N ILE A 125 -15.84 -1.16 2.63
CA ILE A 125 -14.70 -0.47 2.02
C ILE A 125 -13.50 -1.43 1.82
N SER A 126 -13.48 -2.59 2.48
CA SER A 126 -12.52 -3.67 2.24
C SER A 126 -12.41 -4.12 0.78
N SER A 127 -13.50 -4.09 -0.02
CA SER A 127 -13.43 -4.45 -1.45
C SER A 127 -12.50 -3.55 -2.25
N LYS A 128 -12.54 -2.23 -1.99
CA LYS A 128 -11.68 -1.27 -2.71
C LYS A 128 -10.21 -1.57 -2.48
N TYR A 129 -9.81 -1.85 -1.24
CA TYR A 129 -8.41 -2.14 -0.91
C TYR A 129 -7.95 -3.51 -1.38
N LEU A 130 -8.85 -4.50 -1.36
CA LEU A 130 -8.59 -5.80 -1.98
C LEU A 130 -8.33 -5.64 -3.47
N ASN A 131 -9.15 -4.83 -4.16
CA ASN A 131 -8.98 -4.55 -5.59
C ASN A 131 -7.69 -3.76 -5.88
N TYR A 132 -7.32 -2.80 -5.03
CA TYR A 132 -6.04 -2.09 -5.19
C TYR A 132 -4.83 -3.01 -5.07
N VAL A 133 -4.86 -3.98 -4.16
CA VAL A 133 -3.78 -4.96 -4.06
C VAL A 133 -3.80 -5.90 -5.26
N LYS A 134 -4.96 -6.46 -5.60
CA LYS A 134 -5.11 -7.40 -6.73
C LYS A 134 -4.75 -6.79 -8.09
N ASN A 135 -4.96 -5.49 -8.27
CA ASN A 135 -4.67 -4.80 -9.53
C ASN A 135 -3.24 -4.24 -9.59
N GLU A 136 -2.34 -4.69 -8.70
CA GLU A 136 -0.96 -4.22 -8.58
C GLU A 136 -0.82 -2.71 -8.37
N TYR A 137 -1.89 -2.02 -7.95
CA TYR A 137 -1.91 -0.56 -7.88
C TYR A 137 -0.86 -0.03 -6.89
N ILE A 138 -0.70 -0.68 -5.74
CA ILE A 138 0.31 -0.31 -4.74
C ILE A 138 1.72 -0.46 -5.30
N LYS A 139 1.99 -1.60 -5.93
CA LYS A 139 3.27 -1.90 -6.56
C LYS A 139 3.63 -0.83 -7.60
N LYS A 140 2.65 -0.47 -8.45
CA LYS A 140 2.81 0.60 -9.44
C LYS A 140 3.20 1.93 -8.79
N LEU A 141 2.54 2.34 -7.70
CA LEU A 141 2.88 3.59 -7.00
C LEU A 141 4.34 3.64 -6.53
N PHE A 142 4.91 2.53 -6.05
CA PHE A 142 6.33 2.48 -5.66
C PHE A 142 7.28 2.43 -6.86
N SER A 143 6.84 1.83 -7.96
CA SER A 143 7.58 1.73 -9.23
C SER A 143 7.57 3.02 -10.06
N THR A 144 6.71 3.99 -9.76
CA THR A 144 6.55 5.22 -10.56
C THR A 144 7.51 6.32 -10.14
N TYR A 145 8.22 6.91 -11.11
CA TYR A 145 9.05 8.11 -10.95
C TYR A 145 8.39 9.31 -11.65
N SER A 146 8.57 10.53 -11.12
CA SER A 146 8.42 11.71 -11.96
C SER A 146 9.50 11.71 -13.05
N GLU A 147 9.23 12.41 -14.15
CA GLU A 147 10.23 12.58 -15.21
C GLU A 147 11.56 13.14 -14.70
N GLN A 148 11.51 14.14 -13.80
CA GLN A 148 12.72 14.73 -13.20
C GLN A 148 13.54 13.71 -12.41
N LYS A 149 12.89 12.97 -11.48
CA LYS A 149 13.59 11.93 -10.70
C LYS A 149 14.06 10.76 -11.54
N TYR A 150 13.32 10.43 -12.60
CA TYR A 150 13.75 9.42 -13.56
C TYR A 150 15.06 9.86 -14.25
N ILE A 151 15.12 11.10 -14.76
CA ILE A 151 16.33 11.63 -15.40
C ILE A 151 17.50 11.70 -14.42
N GLU A 152 17.26 12.15 -13.18
CA GLU A 152 18.29 12.17 -12.13
C GLU A 152 18.85 10.78 -11.83
N ALA A 153 17.97 9.78 -11.71
CA ALA A 153 18.37 8.44 -11.30
C ALA A 153 19.00 7.61 -12.43
N PHE A 154 18.48 7.73 -13.66
CA PHE A 154 18.87 6.88 -14.79
C PHE A 154 19.76 7.59 -15.81
N GLY A 155 19.98 8.91 -15.65
CA GLY A 155 20.60 9.79 -16.62
C GLY A 155 19.71 9.97 -17.85
N ASN A 156 20.02 10.96 -18.70
CA ASN A 156 19.36 11.20 -20.00
C ASN A 156 19.51 10.03 -21.02
N LYS A 157 19.65 8.78 -20.58
CA LYS A 157 19.46 7.60 -21.41
C LYS A 157 18.04 7.63 -21.94
N LYS A 158 17.94 8.19 -23.16
CA LYS A 158 16.75 8.29 -24.00
C LYS A 158 15.83 7.10 -23.78
N LYS A 159 14.55 7.43 -23.54
CA LYS A 159 13.34 6.64 -23.80
C LYS A 159 13.60 5.20 -24.28
N ALA A 160 13.15 4.27 -23.45
CA ALA A 160 12.80 2.91 -23.81
C ALA A 160 13.95 2.00 -24.25
N SER A 161 14.68 1.45 -23.28
CA SER A 161 15.07 0.04 -23.41
C SER A 161 13.86 -0.82 -23.00
N THR A 162 12.89 -0.92 -23.91
CA THR A 162 11.89 -2.01 -24.08
C THR A 162 10.99 -2.46 -22.90
N ASN A 163 11.24 -2.04 -21.66
CA ASN A 163 10.56 -2.55 -20.45
C ASN A 163 9.94 -1.45 -19.56
N GLU A 164 10.10 -0.16 -19.92
CA GLU A 164 9.59 0.97 -19.15
C GLU A 164 8.40 1.57 -19.87
N TYR A 165 7.24 1.54 -19.23
CA TYR A 165 5.99 2.01 -19.82
C TYR A 165 5.66 3.39 -19.26
N LYS A 166 5.42 4.35 -20.17
CA LYS A 166 4.74 5.59 -19.81
C LYS A 166 3.26 5.26 -19.64
N HIS A 167 2.79 5.19 -18.40
CA HIS A 167 1.38 4.97 -18.12
C HIS A 167 0.74 6.27 -17.65
N GLU A 168 -0.35 6.66 -18.31
CA GLU A 168 -1.39 7.48 -17.67
C GLU A 168 -2.12 6.57 -16.68
N ILE A 169 -1.69 6.57 -15.42
CA ILE A 169 -2.52 6.01 -14.36
C ILE A 169 -3.72 6.95 -14.28
N GLU A 170 -4.91 6.50 -14.69
CA GLU A 170 -6.17 7.24 -14.97
C GLU A 170 -6.68 8.24 -13.89
N ARG A 171 -5.91 8.55 -12.85
CA ARG A 171 -6.19 9.60 -11.85
C ARG A 171 -5.05 10.60 -11.60
N TYR A 172 -3.93 10.50 -12.30
CA TYR A 172 -2.77 11.37 -12.08
C TYR A 172 -2.28 11.92 -13.43
N ALA A 173 -2.72 13.13 -13.76
CA ALA A 173 -2.54 13.81 -15.04
C ALA A 173 -1.12 14.36 -15.29
N ASN A 174 -0.07 13.72 -14.77
CA ASN A 174 1.31 14.20 -14.91
C ASN A 174 2.20 13.12 -15.54
N ASP A 175 3.13 13.52 -16.40
CA ASP A 175 4.10 12.67 -17.08
C ASP A 175 4.91 11.81 -16.10
N GLN A 176 4.49 10.56 -15.94
CA GLN A 176 5.04 9.61 -14.97
C GLN A 176 5.56 8.35 -15.67
N ILE A 177 6.69 7.84 -15.15
CA ILE A 177 7.42 6.72 -15.75
C ILE A 177 7.39 5.56 -14.77
N VAL A 178 6.78 4.44 -15.16
CA VAL A 178 6.78 3.21 -14.37
C VAL A 178 8.03 2.42 -14.73
N VAL A 179 8.84 2.14 -13.73
CA VAL A 179 10.12 1.45 -13.88
C VAL A 179 10.03 0.03 -13.31
N THR A 180 10.69 -0.92 -13.98
CA THR A 180 10.74 -2.31 -13.51
C THR A 180 11.53 -2.45 -12.21
N GLU A 181 11.20 -3.47 -11.43
CA GLU A 181 11.92 -3.76 -10.18
C GLU A 181 13.42 -4.00 -10.43
N ASP A 182 13.79 -4.64 -11.53
CA ASP A 182 15.19 -4.89 -11.89
C ASP A 182 15.96 -3.62 -12.23
N ALA A 183 15.32 -2.66 -12.91
CA ALA A 183 15.91 -1.36 -13.17
C ALA A 183 16.14 -0.59 -11.85
N ILE A 184 15.21 -0.65 -10.89
CA ILE A 184 15.38 -0.07 -9.55
C ILE A 184 16.53 -0.76 -8.80
N LYS A 185 16.61 -2.10 -8.83
CA LYS A 185 17.73 -2.86 -8.24
C LYS A 185 19.07 -2.47 -8.83
N SER A 186 19.13 -2.16 -10.12
CA SER A 186 20.37 -1.74 -10.80
C SER A 186 20.90 -0.40 -10.28
N LEU A 187 20.03 0.49 -9.79
CA LEU A 187 20.44 1.76 -9.16
C LEU A 187 21.12 1.53 -7.81
N ILE A 188 20.61 0.59 -7.02
CA ILE A 188 21.14 0.30 -5.68
C ILE A 188 22.53 -0.35 -5.78
N LYS A 189 22.76 -1.20 -6.78
CA LYS A 189 24.07 -1.87 -7.00
C LYS A 189 25.19 -0.92 -7.48
N LYS A 190 24.85 0.29 -7.92
CA LYS A 190 25.82 1.30 -8.40
C LYS A 190 26.36 2.21 -7.29
N VAL A 191 25.75 2.17 -6.10
CA VAL A 191 26.17 2.88 -4.90
C VAL A 191 27.03 1.95 -4.05
#